data_AF-K0R0A7-F1
#
_entry.id   AF-K0R0A7-F1
#
_cell.length_a   1.000
_cell.length_b   1.000
_cell.length_c   1.000
_cell.angle_alpha   90.00
_cell.angle_beta   90.00
_cell.angle_gamma   90.00
#
_symmetry.space_group_name_H-M   'P 1'
#
loop_
_entity.id
_entity.type
_entity.pdbx_description
1 polymer ?
#
loop_
_entity_poly.entity_id
_entity_poly.type
_entity_poly.pdbx_seq_one_letter_code
_entity_poly.pdbx_strand_id
1 'polypeptide(L)'
;LTLGFSEDFLSFFLVLFVNQTNGRFLDMYGFAKACSGRIQDVAGLARVQLPADVAKRLVRHFNAAQVSGYVGLNAIGHGSPYSKKFFFNHYNQKHQLLTTEEMRMLDHHDMDKGGLFMKEMVTWCRKSKAV
;
A
#
# COMPACT_ATOMS: atom_id res chain seq x y z
N LEU A 1 41.62 -32.88 -3.43
CA LEU A 1 40.24 -33.32 -3.78
C LEU A 1 39.27 -32.62 -2.83
N THR A 2 39.25 -31.29 -2.87
CA THR A 2 38.68 -30.45 -1.79
C THR A 2 38.12 -29.13 -2.32
N LEU A 3 37.56 -29.15 -3.53
CA LEU A 3 36.93 -27.98 -4.16
C LEU A 3 35.48 -28.23 -4.62
N GLY A 4 35.02 -29.47 -4.74
CA GLY A 4 33.64 -29.76 -5.18
C GLY A 4 32.57 -29.67 -4.08
N PHE A 5 32.92 -29.97 -2.82
CA PHE A 5 31.92 -30.07 -1.76
C PHE A 5 31.33 -28.71 -1.35
N SER A 6 32.07 -27.61 -1.51
CA SER A 6 31.62 -26.26 -1.13
C SER A 6 30.68 -25.62 -2.16
N GLU A 7 30.91 -25.85 -3.45
CA GLU A 7 30.12 -25.25 -4.54
C GLU A 7 28.78 -25.97 -4.73
N ASP A 8 28.78 -27.31 -4.63
CA ASP A 8 27.57 -28.12 -4.70
C ASP A 8 26.66 -27.88 -3.48
N PHE A 9 27.26 -27.71 -2.29
CA PHE A 9 26.53 -27.37 -1.08
C PHE A 9 25.91 -25.97 -1.18
N LEU A 10 26.65 -24.97 -1.66
CA LEU A 10 26.13 -23.61 -1.85
C LEU A 10 24.96 -23.58 -2.84
N SER A 11 25.05 -24.35 -3.93
CA SER A 11 24.00 -24.45 -4.95
C SER A 11 22.70 -25.02 -4.38
N PHE A 12 22.77 -26.01 -3.49
CA PHE A 12 21.59 -26.54 -2.79
C PHE A 12 20.90 -25.50 -1.90
N PHE A 13 21.66 -24.73 -1.10
CA PHE A 13 21.09 -23.65 -0.27
C PHE A 13 20.52 -22.51 -1.12
N LEU A 14 21.15 -22.20 -2.25
CA LEU A 14 20.67 -21.17 -3.16
C LEU A 14 19.28 -21.53 -3.70
N VAL A 15 19.07 -22.78 -4.11
CA VAL A 15 17.75 -23.25 -4.58
C VAL A 15 16.70 -23.13 -3.48
N LEU A 16 16.99 -23.54 -2.26
CA LEU A 16 16.06 -23.41 -1.12
C LEU A 16 15.74 -21.94 -0.82
N PHE A 17 16.74 -21.07 -0.80
CA PHE A 17 16.59 -19.64 -0.55
C PHE A 17 15.75 -18.94 -1.63
N VAL A 18 16.05 -19.22 -2.90
CA VAL A 18 15.31 -18.66 -4.05
C VAL A 18 13.86 -19.14 -4.02
N ASN A 19 13.62 -20.42 -3.75
CA ASN A 19 12.26 -20.95 -3.69
C ASN A 19 11.44 -20.31 -2.56
N GLN A 20 12.01 -20.17 -1.36
CA GLN A 20 11.34 -19.49 -0.24
C GLN A 20 11.08 -18.01 -0.52
N THR A 21 12.05 -17.31 -1.11
CA THR A 21 11.94 -15.89 -1.46
C THR A 21 10.87 -15.67 -2.54
N ASN A 22 10.82 -16.56 -3.54
CA ASN A 22 9.80 -16.54 -4.59
C ASN A 22 8.41 -16.78 -4.02
N GLY A 23 8.24 -17.76 -3.11
CA GLY A 23 6.98 -17.99 -2.40
C GLY A 23 6.51 -16.74 -1.66
N ARG A 24 7.38 -16.13 -0.87
CA ARG A 24 7.07 -14.88 -0.15
C ARG A 24 6.71 -13.74 -1.09
N PHE A 25 7.40 -13.61 -2.23
CA PHE A 25 7.08 -12.60 -3.25
C PHE A 25 5.67 -12.81 -3.82
N LEU A 26 5.34 -14.04 -4.21
CA LEU A 26 4.03 -14.38 -4.76
C LEU A 26 2.90 -14.12 -3.75
N ASP A 27 3.11 -14.47 -2.48
CA ASP A 27 2.14 -14.21 -1.42
C ASP A 27 1.90 -12.71 -1.22
N MET A 28 2.98 -11.93 -1.10
CA MET A 28 2.90 -10.46 -0.94
C MET A 28 2.23 -9.80 -2.16
N TYR A 29 2.56 -10.25 -3.37
CA TYR A 29 1.93 -9.79 -4.59
C TYR A 29 0.44 -10.18 -4.64
N GLY A 30 0.10 -11.38 -4.18
CA GLY A 30 -1.29 -11.85 -4.00
C GLY A 30 -2.08 -10.94 -3.06
N PHE A 31 -1.53 -10.61 -1.89
CA PHE A 31 -2.15 -9.69 -0.93
C PHE A 31 -2.37 -8.29 -1.52
N ALA A 32 -1.37 -7.76 -2.24
CA ALA A 32 -1.48 -6.44 -2.88
C ALA A 32 -2.61 -6.41 -3.94
N LYS A 33 -2.73 -7.46 -4.76
CA LYS A 33 -3.83 -7.58 -5.74
C LYS A 33 -5.19 -7.74 -5.07
N ALA A 34 -5.26 -8.58 -4.03
CA ALA A 34 -6.50 -8.80 -3.30
C ALA A 34 -7.05 -7.51 -2.70
N CYS A 35 -6.18 -6.62 -2.19
CA CYS A 35 -6.57 -5.30 -1.69
C CYS A 35 -7.40 -4.50 -2.71
N SER A 36 -6.94 -4.43 -3.96
CA SER A 36 -7.67 -3.72 -5.03
C SER A 36 -9.06 -4.31 -5.28
N GLY A 37 -9.18 -5.64 -5.31
CA GLY A 37 -10.46 -6.32 -5.45
C GLY A 37 -11.41 -6.01 -4.29
N ARG A 38 -10.90 -5.98 -3.05
CA ARG A 38 -11.71 -5.62 -1.87
C ARG A 38 -12.20 -4.18 -1.90
N ILE A 39 -11.40 -3.24 -2.40
CA ILE A 39 -11.83 -1.85 -2.57
C ILE A 39 -12.99 -1.79 -3.58
N GLN A 40 -12.94 -2.59 -4.64
CA GLN A 40 -14.04 -2.67 -5.62
C GLN A 40 -15.30 -3.30 -5.02
N ASP A 41 -15.17 -4.37 -4.23
CA ASP A 41 -16.30 -4.97 -3.49
C ASP A 41 -16.99 -3.92 -2.60
N VAL A 42 -16.19 -3.18 -1.83
CA VAL A 42 -16.68 -2.10 -0.95
C VAL A 42 -17.31 -0.97 -1.75
N ALA A 43 -16.75 -0.59 -2.91
CA ALA A 43 -17.34 0.43 -3.77
C ALA A 43 -18.73 0.01 -4.29
N GLY A 44 -18.89 -1.28 -4.66
CA GLY A 44 -20.16 -1.85 -5.06
C GLY A 44 -21.21 -1.79 -3.93
N LEU A 45 -20.82 -2.20 -2.73
CA LEU A 45 -21.67 -2.15 -1.54
C LEU A 45 -22.02 -0.72 -1.12
N ALA A 46 -21.03 0.18 -1.09
CA ALA A 46 -21.20 1.58 -0.70
C ALA A 46 -22.19 2.29 -1.63
N ARG A 47 -22.15 2.00 -2.94
CA ARG A 47 -23.07 2.59 -3.92
C ARG A 47 -24.54 2.26 -3.64
N VAL A 48 -24.83 1.08 -3.10
CA VAL A 48 -26.22 0.64 -2.85
C VAL A 48 -26.68 0.91 -1.41
N GLN A 49 -25.76 1.04 -0.45
CA GLN A 49 -26.09 1.18 0.97
C GLN A 49 -25.94 2.61 1.51
N LEU A 50 -25.21 3.49 0.84
CA LEU A 50 -24.86 4.82 1.36
C LEU A 50 -25.33 5.95 0.44
N PRO A 51 -25.56 7.16 0.99
CA PRO A 51 -25.67 8.37 0.19
C PRO A 51 -24.48 8.54 -0.74
N ALA A 52 -24.73 9.07 -1.94
CA ALA A 52 -23.75 9.10 -3.02
C ALA A 52 -22.45 9.86 -2.65
N ASP A 53 -22.56 10.92 -1.87
CA ASP A 53 -21.45 11.72 -1.34
C ASP A 53 -20.59 10.92 -0.35
N VAL A 54 -21.24 10.22 0.59
CA VAL A 54 -20.57 9.36 1.58
C VAL A 54 -19.87 8.19 0.89
N ALA A 55 -20.55 7.53 -0.06
CA ALA A 55 -20.00 6.44 -0.84
C ALA A 55 -18.76 6.86 -1.64
N LYS A 56 -18.84 7.99 -2.36
CA LYS A 56 -17.71 8.55 -3.11
C LYS A 56 -16.54 8.88 -2.20
N ARG A 57 -16.79 9.51 -1.05
CA ARG A 57 -15.76 9.87 -0.07
C ARG A 57 -15.07 8.61 0.48
N LEU A 58 -15.84 7.61 0.88
CA LEU A 58 -15.33 6.33 1.39
C LEU A 58 -14.39 5.64 0.40
N VAL A 59 -14.82 5.49 -0.86
CA VAL A 59 -14.03 4.85 -1.92
C VAL A 59 -12.76 5.65 -2.20
N ARG A 60 -12.86 6.98 -2.20
CA ARG A 60 -11.73 7.87 -2.38
C ARG A 60 -10.67 7.71 -1.26
N HIS A 61 -11.08 7.63 0.00
CA HIS A 61 -10.19 7.35 1.13
C HIS A 61 -9.54 5.97 1.06
N PHE A 62 -10.26 4.93 0.60
CA PHE A 62 -9.68 3.61 0.38
C PHE A 62 -8.61 3.61 -0.73
N ASN A 63 -8.86 4.32 -1.83
CA ASN A 63 -7.88 4.48 -2.90
C ASN A 63 -6.65 5.26 -2.41
N ALA A 64 -6.86 6.33 -1.63
CA ALA A 64 -5.79 7.07 -0.99
C ALA A 64 -4.96 6.15 -0.06
N ALA A 65 -5.63 5.33 0.78
CA ALA A 65 -5.02 4.31 1.65
C ALA A 65 -4.11 3.39 0.85
N GLN A 66 -4.60 2.81 -0.24
CA GLN A 66 -3.83 1.91 -1.08
C GLN A 66 -2.59 2.57 -1.68
N VAL A 67 -2.73 3.77 -2.26
CA VAL A 67 -1.61 4.50 -2.89
C VAL A 67 -0.55 4.87 -1.84
N SER A 68 -0.97 5.35 -0.66
CA SER A 68 -0.04 5.68 0.43
C SER A 68 0.66 4.44 1.00
N GLY A 69 0.02 3.26 0.92
CA GLY A 69 0.61 2.00 1.35
C GLY A 69 1.88 1.68 0.56
N TYR A 70 1.91 1.95 -0.76
CA TYR A 70 3.12 1.77 -1.56
C TYR A 70 4.25 2.71 -1.16
N VAL A 71 3.93 3.95 -0.75
CA VAL A 71 4.93 4.88 -0.21
C VAL A 71 5.46 4.39 1.14
N GLY A 72 4.58 3.93 2.03
CA GLY A 72 4.99 3.43 3.34
C GLY A 72 5.87 2.17 3.29
N LEU A 73 5.72 1.33 2.25
CA LEU A 73 6.58 0.16 2.03
C LEU A 73 8.03 0.56 1.66
N ASN A 74 8.22 1.74 1.08
CA ASN A 74 9.55 2.22 0.70
C ASN A 74 10.41 2.69 1.86
N ALA A 75 9.85 2.87 3.05
CA ALA A 75 10.61 3.22 4.24
C ALA A 75 11.68 2.17 4.62
N ILE A 76 11.66 0.99 3.99
CA ILE A 76 12.56 -0.14 4.27
C ILE A 76 13.80 -0.14 3.35
N GLY A 77 14.03 0.89 2.51
CA GLY A 77 15.22 0.96 1.65
C GLY A 77 15.61 2.37 1.20
N HIS A 78 16.88 2.54 0.80
CA HIS A 78 17.41 3.81 0.30
C HIS A 78 16.75 4.22 -1.03
N GLY A 79 16.21 5.45 -1.08
CA GLY A 79 15.92 6.20 -2.31
C GLY A 79 15.08 5.45 -3.36
N SER A 80 13.77 5.37 -3.14
CA SER A 80 12.86 4.66 -4.04
C SER A 80 11.93 5.62 -4.80
N PRO A 81 11.46 5.27 -6.02
CA PRO A 81 10.53 6.10 -6.80
C PRO A 81 9.18 6.36 -6.12
N TYR A 82 8.73 5.50 -5.19
CA TYR A 82 7.44 5.70 -4.50
C TYR A 82 7.58 6.58 -3.26
N SER A 83 7.77 7.89 -3.44
CA SER A 83 7.79 8.85 -2.32
C SER A 83 6.50 9.67 -2.23
N LYS A 84 6.26 10.34 -1.09
CA LYS A 84 5.16 11.32 -0.97
C LYS A 84 5.24 12.33 -2.11
N LYS A 85 6.44 12.87 -2.35
CA LYS A 85 6.69 13.94 -3.34
C LYS A 85 6.48 13.49 -4.78
N PHE A 86 7.07 12.37 -5.19
CA PHE A 86 7.13 11.98 -6.61
C PHE A 86 6.03 11.01 -7.02
N PHE A 87 5.43 10.30 -6.06
CA PHE A 87 4.40 9.30 -6.35
C PHE A 87 3.04 9.71 -5.77
N PHE A 88 2.91 9.81 -4.45
CA PHE A 88 1.59 10.06 -3.85
C PHE A 88 1.01 11.39 -4.31
N ASN A 89 1.77 12.49 -4.24
CA ASN A 89 1.31 13.81 -4.65
C ASN A 89 0.92 13.87 -6.13
N HIS A 90 1.63 13.14 -7.00
CA HIS A 90 1.28 13.04 -8.41
C HIS A 90 -0.11 12.42 -8.60
N TYR A 91 -0.38 11.28 -7.96
CA TYR A 91 -1.69 10.64 -8.03
C TYR A 91 -2.78 11.43 -7.30
N ASN A 92 -2.44 12.07 -6.19
CA ASN A 92 -3.37 12.91 -5.45
C ASN A 92 -3.82 14.12 -6.28
N GLN A 93 -2.90 14.78 -6.99
CA GLN A 93 -3.23 15.89 -7.89
C GLN A 93 -4.08 15.42 -9.07
N LYS A 94 -3.75 14.27 -9.66
CA LYS A 94 -4.45 13.72 -10.82
C LYS A 94 -5.87 13.22 -10.51
N HIS A 95 -6.07 12.60 -9.35
CA HIS A 95 -7.31 11.91 -8.99
C HIS A 95 -8.05 12.54 -7.80
N GLN A 96 -7.52 13.62 -7.24
CA GLN A 96 -8.09 14.36 -6.11
C GLN A 96 -8.39 13.47 -4.90
N LEU A 97 -7.51 12.52 -4.58
CA LEU A 97 -7.72 11.48 -3.57
C LEU A 97 -7.95 12.05 -2.17
N LEU A 98 -7.27 13.13 -1.80
CA LEU A 98 -7.41 13.85 -0.54
C LEU A 98 -7.48 15.35 -0.82
N THR A 99 -8.36 16.03 -0.09
CA THR A 99 -8.44 17.49 -0.10
C THR A 99 -7.22 18.09 0.60
N THR A 100 -7.00 19.40 0.41
CA THR A 100 -5.93 20.11 1.11
C THR A 100 -6.06 20.03 2.63
N GLU A 101 -7.28 20.10 3.16
CA GLU A 101 -7.50 20.00 4.61
C GLU A 101 -7.26 18.57 5.12
N GLU A 102 -7.66 17.56 4.35
CA GLU A 102 -7.37 16.16 4.67
C GLU A 102 -5.86 15.88 4.67
N MET A 103 -5.12 16.42 3.71
CA MET A 103 -3.66 16.34 3.70
C MET A 103 -3.06 17.00 4.94
N ARG A 104 -3.56 18.17 5.33
CA ARG A 104 -3.09 18.91 6.52
C ARG A 104 -3.35 18.13 7.81
N MET A 105 -4.50 17.47 7.93
CA MET A 105 -4.81 16.63 9.09
C MET A 105 -3.82 15.46 9.24
N LEU A 106 -3.27 14.95 8.13
CA LEU A 106 -2.35 13.81 8.12
C LEU A 106 -0.85 14.22 8.15
N ASP A 107 -0.53 15.52 8.15
CA ASP A 107 0.88 15.98 8.10
C ASP A 107 1.70 15.61 9.35
N HIS A 108 1.04 15.21 10.44
CA HIS A 108 1.70 14.67 11.63
C HIS A 108 2.24 13.23 11.42
N HIS A 109 1.91 12.58 10.30
CA HIS A 109 2.46 11.30 9.89
C HIS A 109 3.36 11.48 8.66
N ASP A 110 4.63 11.11 8.83
CA ASP A 110 5.58 11.05 7.73
C ASP A 110 5.27 9.84 6.84
N MET A 111 4.63 10.08 5.69
CA MET A 111 4.21 9.06 4.74
C MET A 111 5.39 8.25 4.19
N ASP A 112 6.57 8.87 4.08
CA ASP A 112 7.79 8.21 3.61
C ASP A 112 8.41 7.32 4.70
N LYS A 113 7.88 7.33 5.93
CA LYS A 113 8.37 6.55 7.09
C LYS A 113 7.33 5.59 7.63
N GLY A 114 6.88 4.68 6.77
CA GLY A 114 6.14 3.48 7.16
C GLY A 114 4.64 3.58 6.92
N GLY A 115 3.88 2.66 7.53
CA GLY A 115 2.46 2.45 7.20
C GLY A 115 1.44 3.24 8.04
N LEU A 116 1.86 4.19 8.87
CA LEU A 116 0.94 4.91 9.77
C LEU A 116 -0.08 5.76 9.01
N PHE A 117 0.36 6.44 7.96
CA PHE A 117 -0.50 7.26 7.09
C PHE A 117 -1.65 6.43 6.50
N MET A 118 -1.33 5.23 5.97
CA MET A 118 -2.33 4.28 5.46
C MET A 118 -3.32 3.85 6.56
N LYS A 119 -2.82 3.46 7.74
CA LYS A 119 -3.66 3.00 8.86
C LYS A 119 -4.64 4.07 9.33
N GLU A 120 -4.21 5.33 9.35
CA GLU A 120 -5.09 6.43 9.71
C GLU A 120 -6.20 6.63 8.67
N MET A 121 -5.90 6.59 7.37
CA MET A 121 -6.94 6.69 6.33
C MET A 121 -7.96 5.56 6.41
N VAL A 122 -7.52 4.32 6.65
CA VAL A 122 -8.44 3.19 6.91
C VAL A 122 -9.29 3.44 8.15
N THR A 123 -8.73 4.10 9.17
CA THR A 123 -9.47 4.48 10.38
C THR A 123 -10.53 5.56 10.08
N TRP A 124 -10.25 6.50 9.18
CA TRP A 124 -11.21 7.51 8.74
C TRP A 124 -12.40 6.87 8.01
N CYS A 125 -12.15 5.86 7.16
CA CYS A 125 -13.20 5.06 6.52
C CYS A 125 -14.17 4.45 7.54
N ARG A 126 -13.67 3.99 8.70
CA ARG A 126 -14.50 3.41 9.77
C ARG A 126 -15.25 4.47 10.57
N LYS A 127 -14.61 5.60 10.86
CA LYS A 127 -15.13 6.58 11.82
C LYS A 127 -16.15 7.55 11.22
N SER A 128 -16.32 7.61 9.90
CA SER A 128 -17.11 8.66 9.27
C SER A 128 -16.73 10.04 9.85
N LYS A 129 -15.42 10.34 9.93
CA LYS A 129 -15.02 11.73 10.20
C LYS A 129 -15.40 12.53 8.96
N ALA A 130 -16.63 13.05 8.99
CA ALA A 130 -17.12 14.07 8.11
C ALA A 130 -16.36 15.35 8.47
N VAL A 131 -15.25 15.58 7.75
CA VAL A 131 -14.83 16.94 7.43
C VAL A 131 -15.35 17.23 6.02
#